data_AF-T1BBR2-F1
#
_entry.id   AF-T1BBR2-F1
#
_cell.length_a   1.000
_cell.length_b   1.000
_cell.length_c   1.000
_cell.angle_alpha   90.00
_cell.angle_beta   90.00
_cell.angle_gamma   90.00
#
_symmetry.space_group_name_H-M   'P 1'
#
loop_
_entity.id
_entity.type
_entity.pdbx_description
1 polymer ?
#
loop_
_entity_poly.entity_id
_entity_poly.type
_entity_poly.pdbx_seq_one_letter_code
_entity_poly.pdbx_strand_id
1 'polypeptide(L)'
;RGKAADCVAIDLSAPATIPCYNPVAQIVYAAGRQQVSHVWIEGQLKVREGRLLDGTESTLAERVNDWRERILDRLGVDSSTPDPAPLAGRR
;
A
#
# COMPACT_ATOMS: atom_id res chain seq x y z
N ARG A 1 4.85 6.61 28.83
CA ARG A 1 3.41 6.26 28.71
C ARG A 1 2.66 7.54 28.37
N GLY A 2 1.81 7.56 27.34
CA GLY A 2 1.06 8.77 26.93
C GLY A 2 1.09 9.12 25.45
N LYS A 3 1.68 8.29 24.58
CA LYS A 3 1.54 8.43 23.11
C LYS A 3 0.56 7.38 22.59
N ALA A 4 -0.16 7.71 21.52
CA ALA A 4 -0.91 6.72 20.76
C ALA A 4 0.04 5.60 20.29
N ALA A 5 -0.44 4.36 20.31
CA ALA A 5 0.34 3.20 19.92
C ALA A 5 0.31 3.01 18.40
N ASP A 6 0.86 4.01 17.69
CA ASP A 6 1.03 3.99 16.24
C ASP A 6 2.40 3.41 15.91
N CYS A 7 2.42 2.19 15.38
CA CYS A 7 3.64 1.43 15.15
C CYS A 7 3.60 0.76 13.78
N VAL A 8 4.77 0.57 13.17
CA VAL A 8 4.94 -0.15 11.91
C VAL A 8 6.07 -1.15 12.05
N ALA A 9 5.87 -2.37 11.55
CA ALA A 9 6.91 -3.38 11.42
C ALA A 9 7.32 -3.54 9.95
N ILE A 10 8.63 -3.58 9.70
CA ILE A 10 9.22 -3.71 8.37
C ILE A 10 10.06 -4.99 8.35
N ASP A 11 9.81 -5.85 7.36
CA ASP A 11 10.57 -7.06 7.10
C ASP A 11 11.83 -6.76 6.26
N LEU A 12 13.00 -6.85 6.89
CA LEU A 12 14.29 -6.61 6.25
C LEU A 12 14.98 -7.91 5.77
N SER A 13 14.28 -9.04 5.76
CA SER A 13 14.82 -10.32 5.28
C SER A 13 14.84 -10.48 3.75
N ALA A 14 14.25 -9.52 3.01
CA ALA A 14 14.22 -9.55 1.56
C ALA A 14 15.61 -9.38 0.92
N PRO A 15 15.86 -9.92 -0.28
CA PRO A 15 17.14 -9.77 -0.99
C PRO A 15 17.59 -8.32 -1.17
N ALA A 16 16.65 -7.38 -1.32
CA ALA A 16 16.94 -5.96 -1.46
C ALA A 16 17.47 -5.31 -0.17
N THR A 17 17.30 -5.95 0.99
CA THR A 17 17.62 -5.37 2.30
C THR A 17 18.68 -6.13 3.09
N ILE A 18 19.32 -7.14 2.48
CA ILE A 18 20.41 -7.89 3.08
C ILE A 18 21.76 -7.57 2.40
N PRO A 19 22.86 -7.53 3.17
CA PRO A 19 22.95 -7.58 4.62
C PRO A 19 22.47 -6.27 5.29
N CYS A 20 21.81 -6.38 6.45
CA CYS A 20 21.33 -5.22 7.22
C CYS A 20 22.36 -4.81 8.29
N TYR A 21 23.21 -3.83 7.97
CA TYR A 21 24.17 -3.27 8.94
C TYR A 21 23.61 -2.11 9.76
N ASN A 22 22.75 -1.30 9.13
CA ASN A 22 22.09 -0.17 9.78
C ASN A 22 20.61 -0.17 9.36
N PRO A 23 19.68 -0.57 10.24
CA PRO A 23 18.27 -0.70 9.88
C PRO A 23 17.63 0.65 9.50
N VAL A 24 18.08 1.78 10.06
CA VAL A 24 17.55 3.10 9.69
C VAL A 24 17.95 3.45 8.26
N ALA A 25 19.23 3.27 7.92
CA ALA A 25 19.69 3.47 6.55
C ALA A 25 19.01 2.49 5.58
N GLN A 26 18.81 1.23 6.01
CA GLN A 26 18.12 0.21 5.22
C GLN A 26 16.68 0.64 4.91
N ILE A 27 15.96 1.17 5.89
CA ILE A 27 14.58 1.64 5.72
C ILE A 27 14.51 2.84 4.77
N VAL A 28 15.45 3.78 4.88
CA VAL A 28 15.42 5.02 4.08
C VAL A 28 15.81 4.77 2.63
N TYR A 29 16.82 3.92 2.37
CA TYR A 29 17.44 3.81 1.05
C TYR A 29 17.16 2.52 0.30
N ALA A 30 16.74 1.45 0.98
CA ALA A 30 16.62 0.12 0.38
C ALA A 30 15.23 -0.51 0.56
N ALA A 31 14.56 -0.25 1.68
CA ALA A 31 13.27 -0.88 1.96
C ALA A 31 12.16 -0.33 1.06
N GLY A 32 11.42 -1.23 0.42
CA GLY A 32 10.24 -0.91 -0.36
C GLY A 32 8.95 -0.96 0.45
N ARG A 33 7.87 -0.35 -0.10
CA ARG A 33 6.53 -0.38 0.52
C ARG A 33 5.99 -1.80 0.74
N GLN A 34 6.43 -2.77 -0.05
CA GLN A 34 5.99 -4.17 0.04
C GLN A 34 6.53 -4.87 1.30
N GLN A 35 7.57 -4.30 1.93
CA GLN A 35 8.23 -4.88 3.10
C GLN A 35 7.56 -4.48 4.41
N VAL A 36 6.53 -3.63 4.38
CA VAL A 36 5.72 -3.34 5.58
C VAL A 36 4.87 -4.58 5.90
N SER A 37 5.18 -5.25 7.01
CA SER A 37 4.50 -6.48 7.39
C SER A 37 3.32 -6.22 8.31
N HIS A 38 3.43 -5.26 9.24
CA HIS A 38 2.39 -4.95 10.21
C HIS A 38 2.25 -3.46 10.47
N VAL A 39 1.02 -3.02 10.71
CA VAL A 39 0.68 -1.63 11.05
C VAL A 39 -0.32 -1.64 12.20
N TRP A 40 -0.01 -0.88 13.25
CA TRP A 40 -0.90 -0.58 14.36
C TRP A 40 -1.27 0.89 14.35
N ILE A 41 -2.55 1.19 14.57
CA ILE A 41 -3.07 2.56 14.74
C ILE A 41 -3.84 2.56 16.05
N GLU A 42 -3.48 3.46 16.97
CA GLU A 42 -4.04 3.50 18.33
C GLU A 42 -3.99 2.13 19.05
N GLY A 43 -2.95 1.35 18.77
CA GLY A 43 -2.76 0.00 19.32
C GLY A 43 -3.60 -1.09 18.66
N GLN A 44 -4.45 -0.76 17.69
CA GLN A 44 -5.22 -1.74 16.92
C GLN A 44 -4.44 -2.18 15.68
N LEU A 45 -4.28 -3.50 15.51
CA LEU A 45 -3.63 -4.06 14.32
C LEU A 45 -4.54 -3.89 13.10
N LYS A 46 -4.01 -3.25 12.05
CA LYS A 46 -4.73 -2.94 10.80
C LYS A 46 -4.16 -3.68 9.59
N VAL A 47 -2.86 -3.91 9.57
CA VAL A 47 -2.19 -4.73 8.55
C VAL A 47 -1.48 -5.88 9.23
N ARG A 48 -1.64 -7.10 8.74
CA ARG A 48 -0.94 -8.29 9.22
C ARG A 48 -0.38 -9.06 8.03
N GLU A 49 0.91 -9.36 8.09
CA GLU A 49 1.63 -10.04 7.00
C GLU A 49 1.42 -9.37 5.63
N GLY A 50 1.42 -8.04 5.61
CA GLY A 50 1.21 -7.24 4.40
C GLY A 50 -0.22 -7.20 3.87
N ARG A 51 -1.20 -7.77 4.60
CA ARG A 51 -2.62 -7.78 4.22
C ARG A 51 -3.46 -6.93 5.16
N LEU A 52 -4.41 -6.18 4.61
CA LEU A 52 -5.38 -5.43 5.40
C LEU A 52 -6.33 -6.37 6.16
N LEU A 53 -6.48 -6.15 7.47
CA LEU A 53 -7.38 -6.95 8.32
C LEU A 53 -8.85 -6.56 8.20
N ASP A 54 -9.15 -5.31 7.81
CA ASP A 54 -10.51 -4.79 7.72
C ASP A 54 -11.27 -5.23 6.44
N GLY A 55 -10.77 -6.24 5.71
CA GLY A 55 -11.45 -6.84 4.55
C GLY A 55 -11.60 -5.91 3.33
N THR A 56 -10.83 -4.83 3.29
CA THR A 56 -11.09 -3.70 2.38
C THR A 56 -10.58 -3.94 0.95
N GLU A 57 -9.64 -4.85 0.70
CA GLU A 57 -8.94 -4.84 -0.61
C GLU A 57 -9.86 -5.13 -1.80
N SER A 58 -10.74 -6.14 -1.72
CA SER A 58 -11.69 -6.44 -2.81
C SER A 58 -12.78 -5.37 -2.92
N THR A 59 -13.36 -4.98 -1.79
CA THR A 59 -14.43 -3.96 -1.74
C THR A 59 -13.93 -2.57 -2.14
N LEU A 60 -12.65 -2.26 -1.93
CA LEU A 60 -12.05 -0.99 -2.33
C LEU A 60 -11.85 -0.93 -3.83
N ALA A 61 -11.34 -2.01 -4.45
CA ALA A 61 -11.15 -2.05 -5.90
C ALA A 61 -12.48 -1.89 -6.64
N GLU A 62 -13.52 -2.58 -6.19
CA GLU A 62 -14.88 -2.44 -6.71
C GLU A 62 -15.37 -0.99 -6.58
N ARG A 63 -15.31 -0.41 -5.38
CA ARG A 63 -15.71 0.98 -5.16
C ARG A 63 -14.93 1.98 -6.00
N VAL A 64 -13.64 1.75 -6.21
CA VAL A 64 -12.79 2.61 -7.06
C VAL A 64 -13.27 2.54 -8.51
N ASN A 65 -13.58 1.33 -9.02
CA ASN A 65 -14.12 1.16 -10.36
C ASN A 65 -15.49 1.81 -10.52
N ASP A 66 -16.40 1.64 -9.56
CA ASP A 66 -17.71 2.29 -9.56
C ASP A 66 -17.58 3.82 -9.63
N TRP A 67 -16.65 4.39 -8.84
CA TRP A 67 -16.39 5.83 -8.87
C TRP A 67 -15.76 6.29 -10.18
N ARG A 68 -14.86 5.49 -10.77
CA ARG A 68 -14.27 5.76 -12.08
C ARG A 68 -15.36 5.87 -13.14
N GLU A 69 -16.29 4.93 -13.20
CA GLU A 69 -17.41 4.94 -14.15
C GLU A 69 -18.27 6.20 -14.00
N ARG A 70 -18.62 6.56 -12.75
CA ARG A 70 -19.41 7.78 -12.47
C ARG A 70 -18.71 9.08 -12.85
N ILE A 71 -17.38 9.10 -12.83
CA ILE A 71 -16.61 10.27 -13.26
C ILE A 71 -16.56 10.34 -14.78
N LEU A 72 -16.35 9.20 -15.47
CA LEU A 72 -16.32 9.13 -16.93
C LEU A 72 -17.67 9.52 -17.55
N ASP A 73 -18.77 9.01 -16.98
CA ASP A 73 -20.14 9.37 -17.38
C ASP A 73 -20.37 10.90 -17.30
N ARG A 74 -19.95 11.53 -16.19
CA ARG A 74 -20.06 12.99 -16.03
C ARG A 74 -19.20 13.80 -16.99
N LEU A 75 -18.09 13.24 -17.45
CA LEU A 75 -17.19 13.91 -18.39
C LEU A 75 -17.57 13.64 -19.85
N GLY A 76 -18.58 12.80 -20.12
CA GLY A 76 -18.98 12.40 -21.47
C GLY A 76 -17.90 11.58 -22.20
N VAL A 77 -16.98 10.95 -21.45
CA VAL A 77 -15.93 10.09 -22.01
C VAL A 77 -16.45 8.66 -22.01
N ASP A 78 -16.51 8.05 -23.19
CA ASP A 78 -16.99 6.67 -23.34
C ASP A 78 -16.10 5.69 -22.54
N SER A 79 -16.75 4.90 -21.67
CA SER A 79 -16.16 3.87 -20.82
C SER A 79 -15.49 2.72 -21.59
N SER A 80 -15.66 2.67 -22.91
CA SER A 80 -14.98 1.74 -23.82
C SER A 80 -13.48 2.03 -24.00
N THR A 81 -13.00 3.21 -23.58
CA THR A 81 -11.56 3.54 -23.62
C THR A 81 -10.84 2.80 -22.48
N PRO A 82 -9.89 1.90 -22.76
CA PRO A 82 -9.15 1.20 -21.71
C PRO A 82 -8.39 2.22 -20.87
N ASP A 83 -8.25 1.95 -19.57
CA ASP A 83 -7.34 2.71 -18.72
C ASP A 83 -5.96 2.72 -19.39
N PRO A 84 -5.31 3.89 -19.62
CA PRO A 84 -3.93 3.88 -20.09
C PRO A 84 -3.15 2.96 -19.14
N ALA A 85 -2.62 1.87 -19.70
CA ALA A 85 -1.96 0.81 -18.95
C ALA A 85 -1.08 1.43 -17.84
N PRO A 86 -1.14 0.93 -16.59
CA PRO A 86 -0.42 1.53 -15.48
C PRO A 86 1.02 1.71 -15.93
N LEU A 87 1.50 2.95 -15.91
CA LEU A 87 2.80 3.37 -16.47
C LEU A 87 3.85 2.34 -16.06
N ALA A 88 4.08 1.36 -16.93
CA ALA A 88 4.90 0.21 -16.65
C ALA A 88 6.33 0.73 -16.67
N GLY A 89 6.91 0.88 -15.49
CA GLY A 89 8.32 1.15 -15.30
C GLY A 89 8.82 2.44 -15.96
N ARG A 90 8.71 3.57 -15.27
CA ARG A 90 9.85 4.50 -15.24
C ARG A 90 10.61 4.25 -13.94
N ARG A 91 11.64 3.43 -14.12
CA ARG A 91 12.89 3.24 -13.36
C ARG A 91 12.95 3.83 -11.97
#